data_AF-A0A067SVB8-F1
#
_entry.id   AF-A0A067SVB8-F1
#
_cell.length_a   1.000
_cell.length_b   1.000
_cell.length_c   1.000
_cell.angle_alpha   90.00
_cell.angle_beta   90.00
_cell.angle_gamma   90.00
#
_symmetry.space_group_name_H-M   'P 1'
#
loop_
_entity.id
_entity.type
_entity.pdbx_description
1 polymer ?
#
loop_
_entity_poly.entity_id
_entity_poly.type
_entity_poly.pdbx_seq_one_letter_code
_entity_poly.pdbx_strand_id
1 'polypeptide(L)'
;MSETPTVNPTPPVQAPGPKPPTQVRRPNPKTGKLPPIKVCGYALSMAEIENWAQENKVFLDENTCSRQYGAFQLILGKLPDSFRWGVVRPHTGGIVLKCIIIGSNESKEKLINAYNPARARRVLNVLGREGESPKWYYLREDFETDS
;
A
#
# COMPACT_ATOMS: atom_id res chain seq x y z
N MET A 1 -45.45 2.31 26.61
CA MET A 1 -44.68 1.81 25.46
C MET A 1 -43.78 2.95 25.04
N SER A 2 -42.46 2.82 25.19
CA SER A 2 -41.50 3.88 24.86
C SER A 2 -40.76 3.49 23.58
N GLU A 3 -41.02 4.23 22.51
CA GLU A 3 -40.33 4.10 21.23
C GLU A 3 -38.87 4.54 21.40
N THR A 4 -37.95 3.68 20.99
CA THR A 4 -36.52 3.98 20.98
C THR A 4 -36.18 4.64 19.65
N PRO A 5 -35.52 5.82 19.63
CA PRO A 5 -35.16 6.45 18.37
C PRO A 5 -34.01 5.68 17.70
N THR A 6 -34.25 5.23 16.48
CA THR A 6 -33.24 4.62 15.60
C THR A 6 -32.20 5.68 15.23
N VAL A 7 -31.02 5.63 15.85
CA VAL A 7 -29.87 6.42 15.43
C VAL A 7 -29.30 5.78 14.16
N ASN A 8 -29.50 6.41 13.01
CA ASN A 8 -28.78 6.03 11.79
C ASN A 8 -27.27 6.24 12.02
N PRO A 9 -26.42 5.21 11.84
CA PRO A 9 -24.99 5.38 11.96
C PRO A 9 -24.49 6.24 10.79
N THR A 10 -23.98 7.43 11.10
CA THR A 10 -23.22 8.25 10.16
C THR A 10 -22.06 7.40 9.63
N PRO A 11 -21.91 7.22 8.30
CA PRO A 11 -20.77 6.48 7.77
C PRO A 11 -19.47 7.18 8.21
N PRO A 12 -18.44 6.43 8.63
CA PRO A 12 -17.21 7.00 9.13
C PRO A 12 -16.60 7.93 8.08
N VAL A 13 -16.35 9.18 8.48
CA VAL A 13 -15.72 10.21 7.64
C VAL A 13 -14.38 9.67 7.15
N GLN A 14 -14.29 9.42 5.84
CA GLN A 14 -13.06 8.94 5.21
C GLN A 14 -11.98 10.02 5.33
N ALA A 15 -10.85 9.68 5.95
CA ALA A 15 -9.73 10.60 6.04
C ALA A 15 -9.08 10.76 4.65
N PRO A 16 -8.91 11.98 4.12
CA PRO A 16 -8.25 12.17 2.83
C PRO A 16 -6.83 11.61 2.89
N GLY A 17 -6.43 10.91 1.82
CA GLY A 17 -5.08 10.36 1.71
C GLY A 17 -3.98 11.42 1.79
N PRO A 18 -2.73 11.01 2.08
CA PRO A 18 -1.63 11.96 2.14
C PRO A 18 -1.46 12.65 0.80
N LYS A 19 -1.37 13.99 0.84
CA LYS A 19 -0.95 14.76 -0.33
C LYS A 19 0.44 14.30 -0.78
N PRO A 20 0.67 14.16 -2.10
CA PRO A 20 1.97 13.86 -2.67
C PRO A 20 3.05 14.81 -2.11
N PRO A 21 4.10 14.28 -1.47
CA PRO A 21 5.17 15.09 -0.93
C PRO A 21 6.08 15.61 -2.06
N THR A 22 6.39 16.90 -2.05
CA THR A 22 7.37 17.52 -2.97
C THR A 22 8.77 17.59 -2.37
N GLN A 23 8.92 17.26 -1.09
CA GLN A 23 10.16 17.35 -0.34
C GLN A 23 10.39 16.12 0.54
N VAL A 24 11.66 15.88 0.83
CA VAL A 24 12.08 14.84 1.79
C VAL A 24 11.50 15.17 3.17
N ARG A 25 11.03 14.13 3.85
CA ARG A 25 10.55 14.14 5.23
C ARG A 25 11.62 14.79 6.12
N ARG A 26 11.23 15.80 6.89
CA ARG A 26 12.10 16.51 7.84
C ARG A 26 11.41 16.64 9.20
N PRO A 27 12.17 16.71 10.30
CA PRO A 27 11.61 17.04 11.61
C PRO A 27 10.81 18.33 11.54
N ASN A 28 9.68 18.37 12.24
CA ASN A 28 8.93 19.60 12.38
C ASN A 28 9.78 20.61 13.17
N PRO A 29 10.01 21.84 12.66
CA PRO A 29 10.89 22.81 13.31
C PRO A 29 10.37 23.30 14.67
N LYS A 30 9.06 23.19 14.93
CA LYS A 30 8.45 23.60 16.20
C LYS A 30 8.43 22.49 17.24
N THR A 31 8.16 21.26 16.81
CA THR A 31 7.94 20.14 17.75
C THR A 31 9.10 19.15 17.80
N GLY A 32 10.08 19.26 16.89
CA GLY A 32 11.16 18.28 16.71
C GLY A 32 10.68 16.91 16.20
N LYS A 33 9.36 16.66 16.16
CA LYS A 33 8.79 15.37 15.80
C LYS A 33 8.91 15.13 14.30
N LEU A 34 9.31 13.92 13.95
CA LEU A 34 9.38 13.48 12.57
C LEU A 34 7.96 13.03 12.12
N PRO A 35 7.37 13.62 11.06
CA PRO A 35 6.03 13.26 10.62
C PRO A 35 6.01 11.81 10.09
N PRO A 36 4.87 11.12 9.95
CA PRO A 36 4.85 9.74 9.44
C PRO A 36 5.46 9.59 8.04
N ILE A 37 6.03 8.41 7.74
CA ILE A 37 6.54 8.10 6.40
C ILE A 37 5.38 8.03 5.39
N LYS A 38 5.58 8.68 4.24
CA LYS A 38 4.69 8.57 3.08
C LYS A 38 5.35 7.73 1.99
N VAL A 39 4.64 6.74 1.50
CA VAL A 39 5.09 5.86 0.40
C VAL A 39 4.18 6.01 -0.80
N CYS A 40 4.75 5.93 -1.99
CA CYS A 40 4.05 5.91 -3.27
C CYS A 40 4.09 4.48 -3.79
N GLY A 41 2.95 3.93 -4.22
CA GLY A 41 2.90 2.56 -4.70
C GLY A 41 1.50 2.05 -5.04
N TYR A 42 1.43 0.73 -5.17
CA TYR A 42 0.20 -0.01 -5.44
C TYR A 42 -0.14 -0.86 -4.22
N ALA A 43 -1.20 -0.47 -3.52
CA ALA A 43 -1.67 -1.18 -2.35
C ALA A 43 -2.67 -2.25 -2.77
N LEU A 44 -2.39 -3.49 -2.38
CA LEU A 44 -3.18 -4.68 -2.68
C LEU A 44 -3.85 -5.18 -1.41
N SER A 45 -5.14 -5.44 -1.51
CA SER A 45 -5.89 -6.23 -0.55
C SER A 45 -5.57 -7.72 -0.71
N MET A 46 -5.85 -8.51 0.33
CA MET A 46 -5.68 -9.96 0.27
C MET A 46 -6.55 -10.61 -0.82
N ALA A 47 -7.73 -10.03 -1.10
CA ALA A 47 -8.61 -10.46 -2.18
C ALA A 47 -7.99 -10.20 -3.57
N GLU A 48 -7.34 -9.05 -3.76
CA GLU A 48 -6.64 -8.76 -5.03
C GLU A 48 -5.46 -9.70 -5.26
N ILE A 49 -4.73 -10.04 -4.19
CA ILE A 49 -3.61 -11.00 -4.27
C ILE A 49 -4.14 -12.41 -4.59
N GLU A 50 -5.25 -12.80 -3.98
CA GLU A 50 -5.93 -14.06 -4.26
C GLU A 50 -6.42 -14.14 -5.70
N ASN A 51 -7.08 -13.09 -6.20
CA ASN A 51 -7.53 -13.03 -7.59
C ASN A 51 -6.36 -13.14 -8.56
N TRP A 52 -5.27 -12.42 -8.30
CA TRP A 52 -4.06 -12.52 -9.11
C TRP A 52 -3.51 -13.96 -9.12
N ALA A 53 -3.51 -14.64 -7.98
CA ALA A 53 -3.05 -16.03 -7.87
C ALA A 53 -3.91 -16.99 -8.72
N GLN A 54 -5.23 -16.81 -8.69
CA GLN A 54 -6.18 -17.60 -9.47
C GLN A 54 -6.03 -17.35 -10.97
N GLU A 55 -5.94 -16.09 -11.39
CA GLU A 55 -5.75 -15.69 -12.79
C GLU A 55 -4.43 -16.24 -13.37
N ASN A 56 -3.37 -16.25 -12.56
CA ASN A 56 -2.05 -16.77 -12.93
C ASN A 56 -1.91 -18.29 -12.69
N LYS A 57 -2.94 -18.96 -12.16
CA LYS A 57 -2.96 -20.40 -11.87
C LYS A 57 -1.81 -20.88 -10.99
N VAL A 58 -1.49 -20.13 -9.92
CA VAL A 58 -0.42 -20.47 -8.97
C VAL A 58 -0.98 -20.86 -7.60
N PHE A 59 -0.35 -21.86 -6.96
CA PHE A 59 -0.70 -22.35 -5.62
C PHE A 59 -2.19 -22.74 -5.46
N LEU A 60 -2.77 -23.36 -6.50
CA LEU A 60 -4.21 -23.68 -6.54
C LEU A 60 -4.61 -24.79 -5.55
N ASP A 61 -3.66 -25.63 -5.19
CA ASP A 61 -3.76 -26.71 -4.21
C ASP A 61 -3.56 -26.26 -2.76
N GLU A 62 -3.02 -25.06 -2.57
CA GLU A 62 -2.81 -24.45 -1.26
C GLU A 62 -4.09 -23.85 -0.68
N ASN A 63 -4.15 -23.76 0.65
CA ASN A 63 -5.20 -22.99 1.31
C ASN A 63 -5.09 -21.49 0.97
N THR A 64 -6.18 -20.74 1.16
CA THR A 64 -6.25 -19.30 0.80
C THR A 64 -5.12 -18.47 1.40
N CYS A 65 -4.74 -18.69 2.67
CA CYS A 65 -3.69 -17.90 3.30
C CYS A 65 -2.30 -18.22 2.70
N SER A 66 -1.98 -19.50 2.55
CA SER A 66 -0.74 -19.96 1.92
C SER A 66 -0.64 -19.48 0.48
N ARG A 67 -1.71 -19.60 -0.31
CA ARG A 67 -1.78 -19.12 -1.69
C ARG A 67 -1.57 -17.61 -1.77
N GLN A 68 -2.26 -16.82 -0.94
CA GLN A 68 -2.07 -15.37 -0.90
C GLN A 68 -0.62 -14.99 -0.55
N TYR A 69 -0.02 -15.67 0.43
CA TYR A 69 1.37 -15.43 0.79
C TYR A 69 2.33 -15.77 -0.36
N GLY A 70 2.21 -16.97 -0.92
CA GLY A 70 3.05 -17.43 -2.05
C GLY A 70 2.88 -16.56 -3.29
N ALA A 71 1.66 -16.17 -3.63
CA ALA A 71 1.37 -15.27 -4.74
C ALA A 71 2.00 -13.89 -4.54
N PHE A 72 1.91 -13.33 -3.34
CA PHE A 72 2.55 -12.06 -3.03
C PHE A 72 4.08 -12.15 -3.14
N GLN A 73 4.69 -13.23 -2.65
CA GLN A 73 6.13 -13.47 -2.81
C GLN A 73 6.52 -13.60 -4.29
N LEU A 74 5.70 -14.28 -5.10
CA LEU A 74 5.94 -14.42 -6.54
C LEU A 74 5.82 -13.07 -7.28
N ILE A 75 4.84 -12.23 -6.91
CA ILE A 75 4.72 -10.86 -7.43
C ILE A 75 6.01 -10.08 -7.14
N LEU A 76 6.51 -10.13 -5.89
CA LEU A 76 7.74 -9.44 -5.50
C LEU A 76 8.97 -10.01 -6.23
N GLY A 77 9.06 -11.33 -6.38
CA GLY A 77 10.15 -11.99 -7.10
C GLY A 77 10.21 -11.68 -8.60
N LYS A 78 9.12 -11.18 -9.19
CA LYS A 78 9.10 -10.67 -10.58
C LYS A 78 9.58 -9.22 -10.69
N LEU A 79 9.80 -8.53 -9.58
CA LEU A 79 10.27 -7.14 -9.53
C LEU A 79 11.77 -7.10 -9.20
N PRO A 80 12.51 -6.07 -9.66
CA PRO A 80 13.90 -5.88 -9.25
C PRO A 80 14.02 -5.61 -7.74
N ASP A 81 15.13 -6.02 -7.12
CA ASP A 81 15.41 -5.85 -5.67
C ASP A 81 15.31 -4.40 -5.16
N SER A 82 15.39 -3.41 -6.06
CA SER A 82 15.16 -2.00 -5.74
C SER A 82 13.70 -1.68 -5.35
N PHE A 83 12.76 -2.60 -5.53
CA PHE A 83 11.37 -2.46 -5.08
C PHE A 83 11.26 -3.05 -3.68
N ARG A 84 10.60 -2.30 -2.80
CA ARG A 84 10.28 -2.77 -1.46
C ARG A 84 8.79 -2.92 -1.32
N TRP A 85 8.35 -3.59 -0.28
CA TRP A 85 6.96 -3.61 0.12
C TRP A 85 6.81 -3.21 1.58
N GLY A 86 5.59 -2.88 1.97
CA GLY A 86 5.26 -2.63 3.36
C GLY A 86 3.77 -2.58 3.57
N VAL A 87 3.35 -2.57 4.83
CA VAL A 87 1.94 -2.40 5.18
C VAL A 87 1.59 -0.93 5.21
N VAL A 88 0.48 -0.56 4.59
CA VAL A 88 0.01 0.83 4.55
C VAL A 88 -1.40 0.96 5.12
N ARG A 89 -1.70 2.15 5.65
CA ARG A 89 -3.04 2.49 6.11
C ARG A 89 -3.92 2.89 4.91
N PRO A 90 -5.06 2.22 4.66
CA PRO A 90 -6.01 2.70 3.66
C PRO A 90 -6.63 4.03 4.10
N HIS A 91 -7.03 4.85 3.13
CA HIS A 91 -7.68 6.14 3.36
C HIS A 91 -9.08 6.01 4.00
N THR A 92 -9.66 4.81 3.95
CA THR A 92 -11.01 4.50 4.42
C THR A 92 -11.06 3.95 5.85
N GLY A 93 -9.96 3.97 6.61
CA GLY A 93 -9.93 3.47 7.99
C GLY A 93 -10.08 1.94 8.12
N GLY A 94 -9.98 1.21 7.01
CA GLY A 94 -10.17 -0.24 6.94
C GLY A 94 -8.89 -1.09 6.95
N ILE A 95 -9.05 -2.30 6.40
CA ILE A 95 -8.14 -3.45 6.37
C ILE A 95 -6.70 -3.10 5.95
N VAL A 96 -5.72 -3.74 6.59
CA VAL A 96 -4.30 -3.71 6.26
C VAL A 96 -4.08 -4.04 4.77
N LEU A 97 -3.43 -3.13 4.04
CA LEU A 97 -3.05 -3.34 2.64
C LEU A 97 -1.55 -3.58 2.53
N LYS A 98 -1.15 -4.53 1.67
CA LYS A 98 0.25 -4.74 1.29
C LYS A 98 0.56 -3.85 0.10
N CYS A 99 1.46 -2.88 0.28
CA CYS A 99 1.85 -1.94 -0.77
C CYS A 99 3.17 -2.33 -1.39
N ILE A 100 3.20 -2.44 -2.72
CA ILE A 100 4.44 -2.49 -3.49
C ILE A 100 4.91 -1.03 -3.66
N ILE A 101 6.01 -0.69 -2.99
CA ILE A 101 6.52 0.67 -2.86
C ILE A 101 7.43 0.97 -4.05
N ILE A 102 7.02 1.93 -4.87
CA ILE A 102 7.85 2.43 -5.97
C ILE A 102 8.76 3.58 -5.51
N GLY A 103 8.41 4.28 -4.43
CA GLY A 103 9.23 5.29 -3.79
C GLY A 103 8.61 5.85 -2.50
N SER A 104 9.31 6.74 -1.81
CA SER A 104 8.85 7.32 -0.54
C SER A 104 9.44 8.71 -0.32
N ASN A 105 8.97 9.42 0.70
CA ASN A 105 9.55 10.71 1.07
C ASN A 105 10.71 10.63 2.06
N GLU A 106 11.26 9.45 2.35
CA GLU A 106 12.31 9.31 3.38
C GLU A 106 13.68 9.85 2.94
N SER A 107 14.00 9.75 1.65
CA SER A 107 15.27 10.24 1.10
C SER A 107 15.05 10.87 -0.27
N LYS A 108 16.02 11.67 -0.72
CA LYS A 108 15.95 12.33 -2.04
C LYS A 108 15.81 11.31 -3.18
N GLU A 109 16.57 10.22 -3.11
CA GLU A 109 16.54 9.15 -4.10
C GLU A 109 15.18 8.44 -4.11
N LYS A 110 14.67 8.04 -2.94
CA LYS A 110 13.34 7.40 -2.83
C LYS A 110 12.22 8.33 -3.33
N LEU A 111 12.37 9.65 -3.15
CA LEU A 111 11.41 10.62 -3.63
C LEU A 111 11.45 10.75 -5.16
N ILE A 112 12.65 10.79 -5.76
CA ILE A 112 12.82 10.74 -7.22
C ILE A 112 12.19 9.46 -7.79
N ASN A 113 12.43 8.32 -7.14
CA ASN A 113 11.86 7.04 -7.55
C ASN A 113 10.32 7.04 -7.51
N ALA A 114 9.71 7.75 -6.54
CA ALA A 114 8.25 7.85 -6.43
C ALA A 114 7.58 8.53 -7.65
N TYR A 115 8.33 9.38 -8.35
CA TYR A 115 7.88 10.08 -9.55
C TYR A 115 8.39 9.46 -10.85
N ASN A 116 9.09 8.33 -10.78
CA ASN A 116 9.62 7.67 -11.97
C ASN A 116 8.53 6.79 -12.65
N PRO A 117 8.02 7.17 -13.84
CA PRO A 117 6.94 6.44 -14.51
C PRO A 117 7.37 5.05 -14.99
N ALA A 118 8.66 4.79 -15.18
CA ALA A 118 9.15 3.45 -15.52
C ALA A 118 8.98 2.48 -14.35
N ARG A 119 9.11 2.96 -13.10
CA ARG A 119 8.91 2.11 -11.91
C ARG A 119 7.44 1.73 -11.74
N ALA A 120 6.53 2.69 -11.94
CA ALA A 120 5.09 2.44 -11.91
C ALA A 120 4.68 1.40 -12.98
N ARG A 121 5.13 1.59 -14.22
CA ARG A 121 4.87 0.64 -15.33
C ARG A 121 5.34 -0.78 -15.04
N ARG A 122 6.51 -0.96 -14.41
CA ARG A 122 7.01 -2.30 -14.04
C ARG A 122 6.07 -3.02 -13.08
N VAL A 123 5.55 -2.32 -12.07
CA VAL A 123 4.60 -2.93 -11.12
C VAL A 123 3.30 -3.30 -11.81
N LEU A 124 2.75 -2.40 -12.63
CA LEU A 124 1.53 -2.66 -13.40
C LEU A 124 1.66 -3.88 -14.31
N ASN A 125 2.78 -4.02 -15.01
CA ASN A 125 3.05 -5.17 -15.87
C ASN A 125 3.03 -6.49 -15.09
N VAL A 126 3.62 -6.52 -13.88
CA VAL A 126 3.60 -7.72 -13.02
C VAL A 126 2.18 -8.03 -12.51
N LEU A 127 1.41 -6.99 -12.20
CA LEU A 127 0.03 -7.12 -11.73
C LEU A 127 -0.97 -7.41 -12.85
N GLY A 128 -0.57 -7.35 -14.12
CA GLY A 128 -1.48 -7.48 -15.26
C GLY A 128 -2.51 -6.35 -15.35
N ARG A 129 -2.17 -5.15 -14.86
CA ARG A 129 -3.06 -3.97 -14.82
C ARG A 129 -2.55 -2.90 -15.77
N GLU A 130 -3.45 -2.07 -16.29
CA GLU A 130 -3.10 -0.94 -17.16
C GLU A 130 -3.84 0.34 -16.73
N GLY A 131 -3.26 1.50 -17.04
CA GLY A 131 -3.89 2.80 -16.80
C GLY A 131 -3.98 3.27 -15.33
N GLU A 132 -3.64 2.42 -14.35
CA GLU A 132 -3.69 2.79 -12.94
C GLU A 132 -2.48 3.63 -12.48
N SER A 133 -2.76 4.79 -11.87
CA SER A 133 -1.73 5.61 -11.25
C SER A 133 -1.39 5.13 -9.84
N PRO A 134 -0.10 5.16 -9.44
CA PRO A 134 0.29 4.84 -8.07
C PRO A 134 -0.27 5.88 -7.11
N LYS A 135 -0.59 5.45 -5.88
CA LYS A 135 -1.19 6.30 -4.85
C LYS A 135 -0.23 6.50 -3.69
N TRP A 136 -0.43 7.58 -2.95
CA TRP A 136 0.36 7.89 -1.76
C TRP A 136 -0.34 7.36 -0.51
N TYR A 137 0.40 6.71 0.37
CA TYR A 137 -0.09 6.14 1.61
C TYR A 137 0.82 6.48 2.78
N TYR A 138 0.28 6.39 4.00
CA TYR A 138 1.10 6.36 5.21
C TYR A 138 1.58 4.93 5.46
N LEU A 139 2.89 4.76 5.62
CA LEU A 139 3.49 3.49 6.00
C LEU A 139 3.13 3.18 7.46
N ARG A 140 2.78 1.92 7.75
CA ARG A 140 2.68 1.42 9.12
C ARG A 140 4.07 1.10 9.63
N GLU A 141 4.69 2.08 10.28
CA GLU A 141 6.00 1.91 10.96
C GLU A 141 5.93 0.94 12.14
N ASP A 142 4.72 0.66 12.67
CA ASP A 142 4.46 -0.29 13.75
C ASP A 142 4.31 -1.76 13.28
N PHE A 143 4.43 -1.98 11.98
CA PHE A 143 4.42 -3.31 11.37
C PHE A 143 5.85 -3.61 10.90
N GLU A 144 6.75 -3.84 11.85
CA GLU A 144 8.08 -4.37 11.53
C GLU A 144 7.92 -5.84 11.16
N THR A 145 8.16 -6.17 9.89
CA THR A 145 8.49 -7.54 9.50
C THR A 145 9.96 -7.74 9.83
N ASP A 146 10.26 -8.63 10.79
CA ASP A 146 11.58 -9.23 10.93
C ASP A 146 12.04 -9.66 9.52
N SER A 147 13.07 -8.99 9.02
CA SER A 147 13.64 -9.20 7.69
C SER A 147 14.72 -10.27 7.75
#